data_AF-A0A7K6BJ28-F1
#
_entry.id   AF-A0A7K6BJ28-F1
#
_cell.length_a   1.000
_cell.length_b   1.000
_cell.length_c   1.000
_cell.angle_alpha   90.00
_cell.angle_beta   90.00
_cell.angle_gamma   90.00
#
_symmetry.space_group_name_H-M   'P 1'
#
loop_
_entity.id
_entity.type
_entity.pdbx_description
1 polymer ?
#
loop_
_entity_poly.entity_id
_entity_poly.type
_entity_poly.pdbx_seq_one_letter_code
_entity_poly.pdbx_strand_id
1 'polypeptide(L)'
;VYPFMCYTCQEQESNKDCLTISMCAQEDKHCVTVWKDVGTKPNKPKYVISKMCSPTCPASGQQPDQSSQRVSCCEKPLCNVNGVSSRQSSHGVMALGVLAGVTSILARG
;
A
#
# COMPACT_ATOMS: atom_id res chain seq x y z
N VAL A 1 -19.54 13.37 -1.70
CA VAL A 1 -18.84 12.15 -2.13
C VAL A 1 -17.36 12.46 -2.17
N TYR A 2 -16.53 11.78 -1.38
CA TYR A 2 -15.08 11.96 -1.46
C TYR A 2 -14.56 11.17 -2.68
N PRO A 3 -13.73 11.75 -3.55
CA PRO A 3 -13.20 11.03 -4.70
C PRO A 3 -12.27 9.90 -4.24
N PHE A 4 -12.51 8.69 -4.73
CA PHE A 4 -11.55 7.59 -4.56
C PHE A 4 -10.32 7.88 -5.43
N MET A 5 -9.13 7.79 -4.85
CA MET A 5 -7.87 8.11 -5.52
C MET A 5 -6.84 7.04 -5.24
N CYS A 6 -6.02 6.75 -6.24
CA CYS A 6 -4.94 5.76 -6.14
C CYS A 6 -3.67 6.33 -6.78
N TYR A 7 -2.53 5.73 -6.43
CA TYR A 7 -1.34 5.88 -7.24
C TYR A 7 -1.51 5.09 -8.53
N THR A 8 -1.11 5.66 -9.67
CA THR A 8 -1.16 5.02 -10.98
C THR A 8 0.18 5.15 -11.69
N CYS A 9 0.55 4.13 -12.44
CA CYS A 9 1.72 4.14 -13.32
C CYS A 9 1.68 2.91 -14.23
N GLN A 10 2.49 2.91 -15.27
CA GLN A 10 2.66 1.77 -16.16
C GLN A 10 4.14 1.37 -16.22
N GLU A 11 4.39 0.09 -15.92
CA GLU A 11 5.67 -0.61 -16.10
C GLU A 11 6.92 0.15 -15.63
N GLN A 12 6.88 0.70 -14.42
CA GLN A 12 8.00 1.40 -13.80
C GLN A 12 8.95 0.42 -13.10
N GLU A 13 10.25 0.68 -13.19
CA GLU A 13 11.29 -0.17 -12.57
C GLU A 13 11.37 0.03 -11.04
N SER A 14 10.91 1.19 -10.55
CA SER A 14 10.96 1.54 -9.14
C SER A 14 9.60 2.03 -8.62
N ASN A 15 9.32 1.78 -7.34
CA ASN A 15 8.09 2.28 -6.72
C ASN A 15 8.09 3.81 -6.61
N LYS A 16 9.26 4.45 -6.51
CA LYS A 16 9.36 5.91 -6.38
C LYS A 16 8.89 6.62 -7.64
N ASP A 17 9.14 6.02 -8.79
CA ASP A 17 8.71 6.52 -10.10
C ASP A 17 7.24 6.15 -10.41
N CYS A 18 6.60 5.38 -9.52
CA CYS A 18 5.25 4.85 -9.67
C CYS A 18 4.29 5.45 -8.61
N LEU A 19 4.36 6.77 -8.40
CA LEU A 19 3.56 7.50 -7.41
C LEU A 19 2.76 8.67 -8.01
N THR A 20 2.32 8.55 -9.27
CA THR A 20 1.41 9.54 -9.86
C THR A 20 0.02 9.40 -9.23
N ILE A 21 -0.52 10.47 -8.67
CA ILE A 21 -1.87 10.46 -8.10
C ILE A 21 -2.89 10.60 -9.22
N SER A 22 -3.90 9.72 -9.24
CA SER A 22 -5.04 9.80 -10.16
C SER A 22 -6.36 9.67 -9.42
N MET A 23 -7.36 10.42 -9.90
CA MET A 23 -8.75 10.18 -9.54
C MET A 23 -9.23 8.90 -10.23
N CYS A 24 -9.93 8.05 -9.49
CA CYS A 24 -10.51 6.82 -10.01
C CYS A 24 -11.94 7.06 -10.53
N ALA A 25 -12.45 6.13 -11.33
CA ALA A 25 -13.83 6.14 -11.80
C ALA A 25 -14.80 5.93 -10.62
N GLN A 26 -16.09 6.20 -10.84
CA GLN A 26 -17.09 6.10 -9.77
C GLN A 26 -17.35 4.64 -9.35
N GLU A 27 -17.20 3.72 -10.29
CA GLU A 27 -17.29 2.28 -10.10
C GLU A 27 -16.06 1.66 -9.42
N ASP A 28 -14.92 2.36 -9.42
CA ASP A 28 -13.66 1.86 -8.88
C ASP A 28 -13.67 1.88 -7.35
N LYS A 29 -13.27 0.75 -6.76
CA LYS A 29 -13.23 0.55 -5.30
C LYS A 29 -11.88 0.05 -4.81
N HIS A 30 -11.00 -0.33 -5.72
CA HIS A 30 -9.70 -0.90 -5.40
C HIS A 30 -8.57 -0.14 -6.08
N CYS A 31 -7.53 0.16 -5.31
CA CYS A 31 -6.21 0.46 -5.85
C CYS A 31 -5.48 -0.86 -6.07
N VAL A 32 -5.08 -1.13 -7.30
CA VAL A 32 -4.39 -2.35 -7.70
C VAL A 32 -2.91 -2.03 -7.93
N THR A 33 -2.03 -2.89 -7.42
CA THR A 33 -0.60 -2.91 -7.75
C THR A 33 -0.26 -4.26 -8.35
N VAL A 34 0.45 -4.22 -9.47
CA VAL A 34 0.86 -5.38 -10.24
C VAL A 34 2.37 -5.37 -10.37
N TRP A 35 3.02 -6.47 -10.01
CA TRP A 35 4.43 -6.72 -10.28
C TRP A 35 4.51 -7.79 -11.35
N LYS A 36 5.12 -7.45 -12.49
CA LYS A 36 5.31 -8.38 -13.61
C LYS A 36 6.78 -8.68 -13.74
N ASP A 37 7.16 -9.94 -13.65
CA ASP A 37 8.55 -10.33 -13.92
C ASP A 37 8.88 -10.12 -15.40
N VAL A 38 10.00 -9.44 -15.68
CA VAL A 38 10.48 -9.14 -17.04
C VAL A 38 11.78 -9.88 -17.37
N GLY A 39 12.16 -10.84 -16.51
CA GLY A 39 13.28 -11.76 -16.69
C GLY A 39 14.57 -11.37 -15.95
N THR A 40 15.55 -12.28 -15.98
CA THR A 40 16.82 -12.22 -15.23
C THR A 40 18.00 -11.84 -16.13
N LYS A 41 17.90 -10.73 -16.87
CA LYS A 41 19.09 -10.19 -17.55
C LYS A 41 19.98 -9.48 -16.50
N PRO A 42 21.31 -9.67 -16.51
CA PRO A 42 22.20 -9.18 -15.46
C PRO A 42 22.20 -7.65 -15.26
N ASN A 43 21.62 -6.88 -16.19
CA ASN A 43 21.54 -5.41 -16.14
C ASN A 43 20.10 -4.87 -16.28
N LYS A 44 19.07 -5.69 -16.03
CA LYS A 44 17.66 -5.27 -16.08
C LYS A 44 16.99 -5.49 -14.73
N PRO A 45 15.96 -4.69 -14.37
CA PRO A 45 15.15 -4.99 -13.20
C PRO A 45 14.49 -6.36 -13.37
N LYS A 46 14.35 -7.11 -12.27
CA LYS A 46 13.74 -8.43 -12.27
C LYS A 46 12.23 -8.35 -12.55
N TYR A 47 11.61 -7.26 -12.13
CA TYR A 47 10.18 -7.00 -12.28
C TYR A 47 9.92 -5.53 -12.62
N VAL A 48 8.77 -5.26 -13.21
CA VAL A 48 8.21 -3.91 -13.39
C VAL A 48 6.93 -3.77 -12.59
N ILE A 49 6.61 -2.54 -12.18
CA ILE A 49 5.48 -2.19 -11.34
C ILE A 49 4.45 -1.41 -12.17
N SER A 50 3.19 -1.83 -12.11
CA SER A 50 2.06 -1.07 -12.62
C SER A 50 1.06 -0.85 -11.50
N LYS A 51 0.48 0.36 -11.43
CA LYS A 51 -0.58 0.68 -10.46
C LYS A 51 -1.77 1.29 -11.18
N MET A 52 -2.98 0.95 -10.75
CA MET A 52 -4.21 1.36 -11.41
C MET A 52 -5.40 1.37 -10.45
N CYS A 53 -6.48 2.04 -10.84
CA CYS A 53 -7.80 1.89 -10.22
C CYS A 53 -8.52 0.70 -10.85
N SER A 54 -9.40 0.04 -10.08
CA SER A 54 -10.23 -1.05 -10.60
C SER A 54 -11.52 -1.22 -9.78
N PRO A 55 -12.64 -1.63 -10.43
CA PRO A 55 -13.88 -1.96 -9.73
C PRO A 55 -13.82 -3.28 -8.97
N THR A 56 -12.90 -4.17 -9.35
CA THR A 56 -12.67 -5.47 -8.70
C THR A 56 -11.18 -5.70 -8.48
N CYS A 57 -10.83 -6.55 -7.50
CA CYS A 57 -9.45 -6.99 -7.35
C CYS A 57 -9.20 -8.23 -8.24
N PRO A 58 -8.38 -8.13 -9.30
CA PRO A 58 -8.12 -9.27 -10.17
C PRO A 58 -7.34 -10.36 -9.40
N ALA A 59 -7.83 -11.60 -9.45
CA ALA A 59 -7.13 -12.75 -8.92
C ALA A 59 -5.86 -13.02 -9.75
N SER A 60 -4.79 -13.44 -9.09
CA SER A 60 -3.47 -13.71 -9.69
C SER A 60 -3.42 -14.95 -10.59
N GLY A 61 -4.46 -15.25 -11.38
CA GLY A 61 -4.56 -16.54 -12.08
C GLY A 61 -5.55 -16.66 -13.25
N GLN A 62 -5.92 -15.58 -13.96
CA GLN A 62 -6.88 -15.68 -15.08
C GLN A 62 -6.40 -15.07 -16.40
N GLN A 63 -5.09 -15.05 -16.65
CA GLN A 63 -4.56 -14.87 -18.01
C GLN A 63 -3.71 -16.10 -18.38
N PRO A 64 -3.92 -16.73 -19.55
CA PRO A 64 -3.27 -17.99 -19.94
C PRO A 64 -1.73 -17.95 -20.01
N ASP A 65 -1.10 -16.77 -19.88
CA ASP A 65 0.29 -16.50 -20.23
C ASP A 65 1.13 -15.84 -19.09
N GLN A 66 0.71 -15.92 -17.81
CA GLN A 66 1.39 -15.16 -16.75
C GLN A 66 1.67 -15.93 -15.45
N SER A 67 2.54 -16.93 -15.51
CA SER A 67 3.09 -17.62 -14.33
C SER A 67 4.00 -16.76 -13.43
N SER A 68 4.17 -15.46 -13.71
CA SER A 68 5.16 -14.59 -13.05
C SER A 68 4.63 -13.18 -12.73
N GLN A 69 3.33 -13.05 -12.45
CA GLN A 69 2.72 -11.78 -12.07
C GLN A 69 2.14 -11.85 -10.65
N ARG A 70 2.55 -10.92 -9.79
CA ARG A 70 2.00 -10.74 -8.44
C ARG A 70 1.04 -9.56 -8.44
N VAL A 71 -0.10 -9.69 -7.76
CA VAL A 71 -1.12 -8.64 -7.65
C VAL A 71 -1.41 -8.35 -6.17
N SER A 72 -1.64 -7.09 -5.84
CA SER A 72 -2.08 -6.64 -4.51
C SER A 72 -3.14 -5.55 -4.66
N CYS A 73 -4.17 -5.58 -3.82
CA CYS A 73 -5.26 -4.63 -3.85
C CYS A 73 -5.53 -4.05 -2.46
N CYS A 74 -6.04 -2.83 -2.42
CA CYS A 74 -6.51 -2.17 -1.20
C CYS A 74 -7.62 -1.15 -1.51
N GLU A 75 -8.46 -0.83 -0.52
CA GLU A 75 -9.72 -0.08 -0.71
C GLU A 75 -9.70 1.32 -0.08
N LYS A 76 -8.53 1.80 0.37
CA LYS A 76 -8.38 3.13 0.97
C LYS A 76 -7.77 4.10 -0.05
N PRO A 77 -8.12 5.39 -0.05
CA PRO A 77 -7.46 6.36 -0.91
C PRO A 77 -5.95 6.33 -0.72
N LEU A 78 -5.18 6.32 -1.81
CA LEU A 78 -3.72 6.33 -1.84
C LEU A 78 -3.04 5.18 -1.07
N CYS A 79 -3.75 4.06 -0.85
CA CYS A 79 -3.24 2.94 -0.06
C CYS A 79 -2.12 2.15 -0.74
N ASN A 80 -2.03 2.21 -2.07
CA ASN A 80 -1.07 1.47 -2.87
C ASN A 80 0.30 2.17 -2.98
N VAL A 81 0.68 2.96 -1.98
CA VAL A 81 1.97 3.67 -1.91
C VAL A 81 3.17 2.73 -1.80
N ASN A 82 3.01 1.55 -1.18
CA ASN A 82 4.13 0.65 -0.91
C ASN A 82 4.27 -0.43 -1.99
N GLY A 83 5.40 -0.41 -2.70
CA GLY A 83 5.86 -1.50 -3.55
C GLY A 83 6.87 -2.35 -2.79
N VAL A 84 6.48 -3.53 -2.28
CA VAL A 84 7.33 -4.56 -1.63
C VAL A 84 8.67 -4.05 -1.08
N SER A 85 8.60 -3.10 -0.13
CA SER A 85 9.73 -2.60 0.66
C SER A 85 9.16 -1.91 1.89
N SER A 86 8.37 -2.66 2.68
CA SER A 86 7.87 -2.19 3.97
C SER A 86 8.83 -2.66 5.05
N ARG A 87 9.88 -1.87 5.31
CA ARG A 87 10.41 -1.81 6.69
C ARG A 87 9.33 -1.09 7.49
N GLN A 88 8.50 -1.89 8.14
CA GLN A 88 7.41 -1.54 9.02
C GLN A 88 7.81 -0.41 9.98
N SER A 89 7.48 0.85 9.65
CA SER A 89 7.43 1.91 10.67
C SER A 89 6.09 1.75 11.38
N SER A 90 6.15 1.05 12.51
CA SER A 90 5.03 0.74 13.39
C SER A 90 4.18 1.99 13.69
N HIS A 91 2.88 1.88 13.48
CA HIS A 91 1.89 2.79 14.05
C HIS A 91 1.87 2.62 15.58
N GLY A 92 1.81 3.73 16.32
CA GLY A 92 1.46 3.69 17.74
C GLY A 92 1.96 4.90 18.52
N VAL A 93 1.23 6.01 18.43
CA VAL A 93 1.30 7.10 19.41
C VAL A 93 1.11 6.52 20.82
N MET A 94 2.18 6.51 21.63
CA MET A 94 2.08 6.20 23.06
C MET A 94 1.53 7.45 23.75
N ALA A 95 0.29 7.38 24.20
CA ALA A 95 -0.37 8.46 24.94
C ALA A 95 0.40 8.76 26.25
N LEU A 96 0.73 10.02 26.48
CA LEU A 96 1.24 10.52 27.77
C LEU A 96 0.10 10.51 28.80
N GLY A 97 0.10 9.51 29.68
CA GLY A 97 -0.75 9.47 30.87
C GLY A 97 -0.01 9.97 32.10
N VAL A 98 -0.12 11.26 32.43
CA VAL A 98 0.28 11.81 33.73
C VAL A 98 -0.90 11.65 34.68
N LEU A 99 -0.74 10.88 35.76
CA LEU A 99 -1.61 10.96 36.93
C LEU A 99 -0.75 11.18 38.17
N ALA A 100 -0.65 12.46 38.54
CA ALA A 100 -0.24 12.90 39.86
C ALA A 100 -1.40 12.64 40.84
N GLY A 101 -1.11 12.01 41.98
CA GLY A 101 -2.13 11.78 43.00
C GLY A 101 -1.66 10.86 44.13
N VAL A 102 -0.69 11.31 44.93
CA VAL A 102 -0.44 10.70 46.24
C VAL A 102 -0.80 11.71 47.32
N THR A 103 -2.09 11.90 47.53
CA THR A 103 -2.62 12.40 48.80
C THR A 103 -3.19 11.21 49.56
N SER A 104 -2.31 10.43 50.18
CA SER A 104 -2.70 9.55 51.28
C SER A 104 -2.40 10.29 52.59
N ILE A 105 -3.30 11.22 52.90
CA ILE A 105 -3.70 11.47 54.27
C ILE A 105 -4.19 10.10 54.78
N LEU A 106 -3.51 9.54 55.78
CA LEU A 106 -3.98 8.55 56.77
C LEU A 106 -2.73 8.14 57.56
N ALA A 107 -2.46 8.80 58.68
CA ALA A 107 -2.94 8.28 59.96
C ALA A 107 -2.36 6.89 60.24
N ARG A 108 -1.23 6.84 60.98
CA ARG A 108 -0.86 5.82 61.98
C ARG A 108 0.58 6.02 62.43
N GLY A 109 0.78 6.38 63.69
CA GLY A 109 2.06 6.32 64.40
C GLY A 109 2.37 7.59 65.17
#